data_AF-A0A7X8HD02-F1
#
_entry.id   AF-A0A7X8HD02-F1
#
_cell.length_a   1.000
_cell.length_b   1.000
_cell.length_c   1.000
_cell.angle_alpha   90.00
_cell.angle_beta   90.00
_cell.angle_gamma   90.00
#
_symmetry.space_group_name_H-M   'P 1'
#
loop_
_entity.id
_entity.type
_entity.pdbx_description
1 polymer ?
#
loop_
_entity_poly.entity_id
_entity_poly.type
_entity_poly.pdbx_seq_one_letter_code
_entity_poly.pdbx_strand_id
1 'polypeptide(L)'
;MKKVLVFIFTVLYSLSLPAQEIYKNEGLVVNNTITGNWSGVNIPRTVPVKLYFLNNSITSVNTSGYLLQAGDETPLLSNNKLDGAVISGNKFVWKGTISQSIITHGLFYGYNVNGIIQYNYLDNVPYGIIFKSGTDSGVNMTFTTGGAAYNIVKNGHFAVRMKGINGVKVYNNTFYSGDQAGWYLVLITENMDRTTGAPSLGARLFNNIFYTKYKIPSIKVDARETFQDFQCDYNVYYCEEGDHKPVFSIGDAEYSWDEWRAMGYDIHSVILNPDFINTVSFVPRGRLDYGTDLGAEWQSGLSVSAAWTPGTSPATTLQNGKWQAGAVIYSAATSPPPVEPPVIPPPPSTNTPPVVVVNASQDNLSGFVGEIDASASYDADNDKLSFTWTTPSGVSVSSTTTSKIKFLTPVTTAAQTVEFTLKVSDGTTTQIQTVPVKILPYMPDLESAEIADIKASSFQAPYYPYDAIDGDIGTMWSANGDNQWLIMELREPFNVQHVKIAFQPGQRKVSY
;
A
#
# COMPACT_ATOMS: atom_id res chain seq x y z
N MET A 1 -43.80 -0.92 50.53
CA MET A 1 -42.86 -1.36 49.48
C MET A 1 -41.64 -0.44 49.52
N LYS A 2 -40.49 -0.91 49.99
CA LYS A 2 -39.24 -0.16 49.95
C LYS A 2 -38.64 -0.34 48.54
N LYS A 3 -38.51 0.75 47.78
CA LYS A 3 -37.79 0.74 46.50
C LYS A 3 -36.29 0.76 46.80
N VAL A 4 -35.62 -0.36 46.52
CA VAL A 4 -34.16 -0.47 46.57
C VAL A 4 -33.63 0.01 45.23
N LEU A 5 -32.78 1.04 45.25
CA LEU A 5 -32.06 1.52 44.08
C LEU A 5 -30.76 0.73 43.99
N VAL A 6 -30.62 -0.12 42.98
CA VAL A 6 -29.38 -0.86 42.70
C VAL A 6 -28.53 0.00 41.78
N PHE A 7 -27.38 0.47 42.27
CA PHE A 7 -26.35 1.07 41.43
C PHE A 7 -25.48 -0.05 40.85
N ILE A 8 -25.53 -0.23 39.53
CA ILE A 8 -24.59 -1.06 38.79
C ILE A 8 -23.40 -0.16 38.45
N PHE A 9 -22.28 -0.31 39.16
CA PHE A 9 -21.01 0.28 38.76
C PHE A 9 -20.47 -0.50 37.56
N THR A 10 -20.58 0.09 36.37
CA THR A 10 -19.84 -0.38 35.19
C THR A 10 -18.43 0.21 35.28
N VAL A 11 -17.46 -0.61 35.65
CA VAL A 11 -16.04 -0.27 35.53
C VAL A 11 -15.72 -0.30 34.04
N LEU A 12 -15.76 0.86 33.39
CA LEU A 12 -15.16 1.04 32.07
C LEU A 12 -13.64 0.99 32.27
N TYR A 13 -13.04 -0.18 32.04
CA TYR A 13 -11.61 -0.24 31.78
C TYR A 13 -11.37 0.55 30.49
N SER A 14 -10.87 1.78 30.61
CA SER A 14 -10.21 2.46 29.52
C SER A 14 -8.96 1.65 29.19
N LEU A 15 -9.10 0.69 28.28
CA LEU A 15 -7.96 0.06 27.62
C LEU A 15 -7.27 1.18 26.84
N SER A 16 -6.21 1.75 27.42
CA SER A 16 -5.21 2.45 26.63
C SER A 16 -4.68 1.45 25.63
N LEU A 17 -5.17 1.50 24.39
CA LEU A 17 -4.54 0.79 23.29
C LEU A 17 -3.18 1.46 23.12
N PRO A 18 -2.05 0.79 23.40
CA PRO A 18 -0.75 1.34 23.03
C PRO A 18 -0.79 1.77 21.56
N ALA A 19 -0.29 2.97 21.28
CA ALA A 19 -0.13 3.45 19.92
C ALA A 19 0.64 2.37 19.11
N GLN A 20 0.08 1.98 17.97
CA GLN A 20 0.71 0.97 17.11
C GLN A 20 2.06 1.51 16.65
N GLU A 21 3.14 0.82 16.98
CA GLU A 21 4.49 1.27 16.60
C GLU A 21 4.63 1.26 15.08
N ILE A 22 5.20 2.32 14.50
CA ILE A 22 5.48 2.34 13.07
C ILE A 22 6.86 1.72 12.84
N TYR A 23 6.89 0.62 12.08
CA TYR A 23 8.15 0.05 11.61
C TYR A 23 8.26 0.25 10.11
N LYS A 24 9.09 1.22 9.70
CA LYS A 24 9.38 1.50 8.30
C LYS A 24 10.80 1.06 7.96
N ASN A 25 10.90 0.19 6.96
CA ASN A 25 12.17 -0.27 6.39
C ASN A 25 12.11 -0.04 4.88
N GLU A 26 12.92 0.90 4.40
CA GLU A 26 12.94 1.32 3.01
C GLU A 26 14.35 1.36 2.43
N GLY A 27 14.54 0.77 1.26
CA GLY A 27 15.83 0.79 0.56
C GLY A 27 16.93 -0.10 1.16
N LEU A 28 16.59 -1.00 2.08
CA LEU A 28 17.50 -2.00 2.60
C LEU A 28 18.02 -2.91 1.48
N VAL A 29 19.33 -3.15 1.50
CA VAL A 29 19.99 -4.13 0.64
C VAL A 29 20.59 -5.23 1.51
N VAL A 30 20.16 -6.47 1.31
CA VAL A 30 20.68 -7.66 2.00
C VAL A 30 21.27 -8.62 0.99
N ASN A 31 22.48 -9.11 1.28
CA ASN A 31 23.13 -10.17 0.51
C ASN A 31 23.50 -11.32 1.45
N ASN A 32 22.59 -12.27 1.61
CA ASN A 32 22.80 -13.43 2.47
C ASN A 32 23.59 -14.53 1.73
N THR A 33 24.64 -15.03 2.37
CA THR A 33 25.50 -16.12 1.88
C THR A 33 25.35 -17.41 2.69
N ILE A 34 24.48 -17.44 3.71
CA ILE A 34 24.19 -18.63 4.51
C ILE A 34 23.46 -19.65 3.65
N THR A 35 24.02 -20.85 3.50
CA THR A 35 23.48 -21.95 2.66
C THR A 35 22.47 -22.84 3.39
N GLY A 36 22.54 -22.92 4.72
CA GLY A 36 21.62 -23.71 5.55
C GLY A 36 20.30 -22.98 5.83
N ASN A 37 19.81 -23.10 7.05
CA ASN A 37 18.67 -22.32 7.53
C ASN A 37 19.06 -20.86 7.76
N TRP A 38 18.28 -19.93 7.22
CA TRP A 38 18.40 -18.49 7.52
C TRP A 38 17.04 -17.93 7.92
N SER A 39 16.97 -17.21 9.05
CA SER A 39 15.72 -16.61 9.53
C SER A 39 15.22 -15.44 8.67
N GLY A 40 15.94 -15.09 7.61
CA GLY A 40 15.62 -13.96 6.76
C GLY A 40 15.76 -12.61 7.46
N VAL A 41 15.25 -11.57 6.81
CA VAL A 41 14.90 -10.32 7.47
C VAL A 41 13.67 -10.59 8.33
N ASN A 42 13.86 -10.68 9.65
CA ASN A 42 12.79 -10.99 10.59
C ASN A 42 12.19 -9.70 11.16
N ILE A 43 10.93 -9.43 10.83
CA ILE A 43 10.22 -8.23 11.28
C ILE A 43 9.88 -8.30 12.77
N PRO A 44 10.17 -7.27 13.59
CA PRO A 44 9.76 -7.24 14.99
C PRO A 44 8.24 -7.21 15.12
N ARG A 45 7.71 -7.99 16.07
CA ARG A 45 6.27 -8.19 16.28
C ARG A 45 5.92 -8.53 17.73
N THR A 46 6.70 -8.05 18.70
CA THR A 46 6.42 -8.24 20.13
C THR A 46 5.24 -7.38 20.59
N VAL A 47 4.98 -6.26 19.92
CA VAL A 47 3.81 -5.38 20.06
C VAL A 47 3.13 -5.19 18.69
N PRO A 48 1.88 -4.69 18.63
CA PRO A 48 1.26 -4.30 17.36
C PRO A 48 2.11 -3.26 16.61
N VAL A 49 2.41 -3.54 15.34
CA VAL A 49 3.29 -2.76 14.48
C VAL A 49 2.59 -2.47 13.14
N LYS A 50 2.63 -1.20 12.72
CA LYS A 50 2.27 -0.79 11.36
C LYS A 50 3.50 -0.90 10.48
N LEU A 51 3.60 -2.02 9.77
CA LEU A 51 4.76 -2.35 8.94
C LEU A 51 4.69 -1.65 7.58
N TYR A 52 5.79 -1.00 7.20
CA TYR A 52 6.09 -0.57 5.83
C TYR A 52 7.44 -1.15 5.42
N PHE A 53 7.43 -2.23 4.63
CA PHE A 53 8.62 -2.84 4.05
C PHE A 53 8.68 -2.50 2.56
N LEU A 54 9.41 -1.43 2.22
CA LEU A 54 9.30 -0.75 0.94
C LEU A 54 10.61 -0.78 0.15
N ASN A 55 10.54 -1.05 -1.15
CA ASN A 55 11.63 -0.76 -2.07
C ASN A 55 12.98 -1.39 -1.65
N ASN A 56 12.97 -2.58 -1.04
CA ASN A 56 14.16 -3.27 -0.55
C ASN A 56 14.68 -4.27 -1.59
N SER A 57 15.95 -4.69 -1.47
CA SER A 57 16.55 -5.75 -2.30
C SER A 57 17.20 -6.80 -1.42
N ILE A 58 16.70 -8.04 -1.46
CA ILE A 58 17.24 -9.16 -0.69
C ILE A 58 17.71 -10.23 -1.66
N THR A 59 18.97 -10.63 -1.52
CA THR A 59 19.53 -11.81 -2.21
C THR A 59 19.92 -12.89 -1.20
N SER A 60 19.75 -14.16 -1.58
CA SER A 60 19.99 -15.28 -0.67
C SER A 60 20.36 -16.58 -1.39
N VAL A 61 20.98 -17.52 -0.67
CA VAL A 61 21.33 -18.88 -1.14
C VAL A 61 20.91 -19.97 -0.14
N ASN A 62 20.13 -19.60 0.88
CA ASN A 62 19.70 -20.52 1.95
C ASN A 62 18.84 -21.65 1.40
N THR A 63 18.90 -22.82 2.02
CA THR A 63 18.13 -24.01 1.63
C THR A 63 16.82 -24.17 2.41
N SER A 64 16.71 -23.49 3.55
CA SER A 64 15.50 -23.39 4.37
C SER A 64 15.41 -22.05 5.11
N GLY A 65 14.24 -21.74 5.65
CA GLY A 65 13.95 -20.47 6.32
C GLY A 65 13.36 -19.43 5.36
N TYR A 66 13.81 -18.17 5.43
CA TYR A 66 13.14 -17.02 4.78
C TYR A 66 14.13 -16.08 4.10
N LEU A 67 13.66 -15.31 3.12
CA LEU A 67 14.26 -14.02 2.74
C LEU A 67 13.64 -12.90 3.57
N LEU A 68 12.31 -12.87 3.66
CA LEU A 68 11.54 -12.01 4.57
C LEU A 68 10.60 -12.88 5.41
N GLN A 69 10.77 -12.78 6.72
CA GLN A 69 9.85 -13.35 7.70
C GLN A 69 9.01 -12.20 8.27
N ALA A 70 7.76 -12.09 7.81
CA ALA A 70 6.76 -11.15 8.27
C ALA A 70 5.59 -11.90 8.94
N GLY A 71 5.91 -12.71 9.94
CA GLY A 71 4.92 -13.35 10.79
C GLY A 71 5.51 -14.49 11.58
N ASP A 72 4.63 -15.32 12.10
CA ASP A 72 4.98 -16.52 12.85
C ASP A 72 4.73 -17.79 12.02
N GLU A 73 5.43 -18.88 12.30
CA GLU A 73 5.18 -20.19 11.65
C GLU A 73 4.05 -20.99 12.31
N THR A 74 3.78 -20.68 13.56
CA THR A 74 2.82 -21.36 14.43
C THR A 74 2.00 -20.32 15.19
N PRO A 75 0.82 -20.67 15.72
CA PRO A 75 0.03 -19.74 16.51
C PRO A 75 0.81 -19.29 17.75
N LEU A 76 0.95 -17.97 17.93
CA LEU A 76 1.63 -17.34 19.07
C LEU A 76 0.84 -16.12 19.57
N LEU A 77 1.25 -15.58 20.72
CA LEU A 77 0.69 -14.31 21.24
C LEU A 77 1.03 -13.09 20.35
N SER A 78 1.91 -13.27 19.37
CA SER A 78 2.26 -12.27 18.35
C SER A 78 1.36 -12.28 17.13
N ASN A 79 0.41 -13.21 17.03
CA ASN A 79 -0.56 -13.26 15.95
C ASN A 79 -1.28 -11.91 15.79
N ASN A 80 -1.52 -11.55 14.54
CA ASN A 80 -2.16 -10.33 14.08
C ASN A 80 -1.50 -9.00 14.48
N LYS A 81 -0.27 -9.01 14.97
CA LYS A 81 0.44 -7.77 15.31
C LYS A 81 0.96 -7.01 14.09
N LEU A 82 0.92 -7.59 12.90
CA LEU A 82 1.25 -6.94 11.62
C LEU A 82 0.02 -6.78 10.72
N ASP A 83 -1.18 -6.73 11.28
CA ASP A 83 -2.41 -6.46 10.52
C ASP A 83 -2.27 -5.20 9.66
N GLY A 84 -2.59 -5.30 8.38
CA GLY A 84 -2.50 -4.16 7.45
C GLY A 84 -1.07 -3.82 6.99
N ALA A 85 -0.11 -4.73 7.14
CA ALA A 85 1.28 -4.52 6.71
C ALA A 85 1.38 -4.15 5.22
N VAL A 86 2.19 -3.15 4.88
CA VAL A 86 2.51 -2.79 3.50
C VAL A 86 3.87 -3.36 3.13
N ILE A 87 3.90 -4.33 2.21
CA ILE A 87 5.14 -4.93 1.69
C ILE A 87 5.15 -4.69 0.19
N SER A 88 5.88 -3.65 -0.24
CA SER A 88 5.76 -3.15 -1.60
C SER A 88 7.05 -2.70 -2.27
N GLY A 89 7.14 -2.92 -3.59
CA GLY A 89 8.29 -2.47 -4.39
C GLY A 89 9.58 -3.24 -4.11
N ASN A 90 9.53 -4.38 -3.43
CA ASN A 90 10.73 -5.12 -3.03
C ASN A 90 11.18 -6.10 -4.11
N LYS A 91 12.49 -6.35 -4.16
CA LYS A 91 13.12 -7.37 -5.00
C LYS A 91 13.70 -8.49 -4.15
N PHE A 92 13.28 -9.72 -4.41
CA PHE A 92 13.79 -10.93 -3.77
C PHE A 92 14.44 -11.81 -4.84
N VAL A 93 15.72 -12.13 -4.66
CA VAL A 93 16.46 -12.98 -5.61
C VAL A 93 17.11 -14.13 -4.86
N TRP A 94 16.69 -15.35 -5.17
CA TRP A 94 17.37 -16.53 -4.67
C TRP A 94 18.36 -17.06 -5.72
N LYS A 95 19.61 -17.30 -5.30
CA LYS A 95 20.74 -17.64 -6.18
C LYS A 95 21.27 -19.06 -5.97
N GLY A 96 20.55 -19.88 -5.21
CA GLY A 96 20.94 -21.27 -5.02
C GLY A 96 20.60 -22.15 -6.23
N THR A 97 20.96 -23.42 -6.14
CA THR A 97 20.56 -24.44 -7.11
C THR A 97 19.28 -25.11 -6.62
N ILE A 98 18.19 -24.94 -7.38
CA ILE A 98 16.88 -25.48 -7.01
C ILE A 98 16.91 -27.01 -7.00
N SER A 99 16.31 -27.62 -5.99
CA SER A 99 16.07 -29.06 -5.91
C SER A 99 14.79 -29.31 -5.10
N GLN A 100 14.23 -30.51 -5.21
CA GLN A 100 12.95 -30.86 -4.55
C GLN A 100 12.98 -30.72 -3.01
N SER A 101 14.18 -30.72 -2.39
CA SER A 101 14.33 -30.59 -0.94
C SER A 101 14.46 -29.15 -0.45
N ILE A 102 14.54 -28.15 -1.35
CA ILE A 102 14.72 -26.76 -0.98
C ILE A 102 13.37 -26.14 -0.61
N ILE A 103 13.29 -25.52 0.57
CA ILE A 103 12.04 -25.01 1.14
C ILE A 103 12.13 -23.55 1.58
N THR A 104 13.06 -22.80 1.00
CA THR A 104 13.25 -21.39 1.32
C THR A 104 12.04 -20.55 0.91
N HIS A 105 11.49 -19.83 1.87
CA HIS A 105 10.41 -18.87 1.70
C HIS A 105 10.97 -17.51 1.24
N GLY A 106 10.38 -16.89 0.23
CA GLY A 106 10.73 -15.54 -0.20
C GLY A 106 10.09 -14.53 0.70
N LEU A 107 8.77 -14.42 0.58
CA LEU A 107 7.95 -13.49 1.33
C LEU A 107 6.95 -14.31 2.16
N PHE A 108 7.25 -14.47 3.43
CA PHE A 108 6.38 -15.17 4.36
C PHE A 108 5.57 -14.19 5.20
N TYR A 109 4.25 -14.25 5.07
CA TYR A 109 3.29 -13.46 5.84
C TYR A 109 2.38 -14.41 6.65
N GLY A 110 2.87 -14.77 7.85
CA GLY A 110 2.25 -15.79 8.71
C GLY A 110 1.48 -15.19 9.88
N TYR A 111 0.32 -15.75 10.17
CA TYR A 111 -0.58 -15.42 11.28
C TYR A 111 -0.87 -13.92 11.43
N ASN A 112 -1.06 -13.25 10.29
CA ASN A 112 -1.49 -11.86 10.20
C ASN A 112 -2.51 -11.73 9.05
N VAL A 113 -3.37 -10.71 9.08
CA VAL A 113 -4.34 -10.44 8.01
C VAL A 113 -4.16 -9.07 7.37
N ASN A 114 -4.82 -8.88 6.24
CA ASN A 114 -4.95 -7.61 5.55
C ASN A 114 -3.65 -6.97 5.06
N GLY A 115 -2.58 -7.76 4.94
CA GLY A 115 -1.32 -7.33 4.34
C GLY A 115 -1.53 -6.89 2.89
N ILE A 116 -0.96 -5.74 2.52
CA ILE A 116 -0.93 -5.18 1.16
C ILE A 116 0.42 -5.58 0.54
N ILE A 117 0.41 -6.66 -0.23
CA ILE A 117 1.60 -7.24 -0.84
C ILE A 117 1.60 -6.88 -2.33
N GLN A 118 2.25 -5.77 -2.69
CA GLN A 118 2.11 -5.20 -4.04
C GLN A 118 3.42 -4.83 -4.70
N TYR A 119 3.50 -4.93 -6.02
CA TYR A 119 4.65 -4.43 -6.81
C TYR A 119 5.99 -5.08 -6.44
N ASN A 120 5.99 -6.31 -5.90
CA ASN A 120 7.22 -7.02 -5.57
C ASN A 120 7.69 -7.87 -6.77
N TYR A 121 9.00 -8.04 -6.89
CA TYR A 121 9.65 -8.89 -7.88
C TYR A 121 10.39 -10.04 -7.19
N LEU A 122 9.96 -11.27 -7.42
CA LEU A 122 10.55 -12.48 -6.86
C LEU A 122 11.18 -13.30 -7.98
N ASP A 123 12.47 -13.64 -7.87
CA ASP A 123 13.24 -14.37 -8.89
C ASP A 123 13.90 -15.62 -8.31
N ASN A 124 13.51 -16.78 -8.84
CA ASN A 124 13.94 -18.13 -8.47
C ASN A 124 13.76 -18.47 -6.98
N VAL A 125 12.93 -17.74 -6.26
CA VAL A 125 12.64 -18.05 -4.86
C VAL A 125 11.87 -19.38 -4.81
N PRO A 126 12.32 -20.40 -4.07
CA PRO A 126 11.68 -21.71 -4.04
C PRO A 126 10.19 -21.63 -3.65
N TYR A 127 9.87 -21.00 -2.52
CA TYR A 127 8.49 -20.72 -2.12
C TYR A 127 8.26 -19.21 -2.19
N GLY A 128 7.44 -18.75 -3.13
CA GLY A 128 7.26 -17.31 -3.43
C GLY A 128 6.63 -16.48 -2.30
N ILE A 129 5.34 -16.16 -2.42
CA ILE A 129 4.56 -15.40 -1.44
C ILE A 129 3.69 -16.37 -0.65
N ILE A 130 3.74 -16.32 0.68
CA ILE A 130 3.02 -17.26 1.53
C ILE A 130 2.15 -16.49 2.51
N PHE A 131 0.87 -16.85 2.53
CA PHE A 131 -0.09 -16.47 3.55
C PHE A 131 -0.38 -17.72 4.39
N LYS A 132 -0.18 -17.64 5.69
CA LYS A 132 -0.36 -18.79 6.60
C LYS A 132 -1.19 -18.42 7.81
N SER A 133 -2.15 -19.24 8.21
CA SER A 133 -2.74 -19.18 9.56
C SER A 133 -3.31 -20.56 9.96
N GLY A 134 -4.20 -20.62 10.96
CA GLY A 134 -4.85 -21.85 11.39
C GLY A 134 -4.53 -22.22 12.84
N THR A 135 -5.54 -22.59 13.62
CA THR A 135 -5.38 -23.05 15.01
C THR A 135 -5.55 -24.56 15.12
N ASP A 136 -5.19 -25.15 16.27
CA ASP A 136 -5.41 -26.58 16.53
C ASP A 136 -6.89 -26.98 16.56
N SER A 137 -7.79 -25.99 16.66
CA SER A 137 -9.24 -26.15 16.56
C SER A 137 -9.78 -25.99 15.14
N GLY A 138 -8.92 -25.88 14.12
CA GLY A 138 -9.34 -25.75 12.72
C GLY A 138 -9.85 -24.35 12.34
N VAL A 139 -9.54 -23.31 13.14
CA VAL A 139 -10.01 -21.93 12.90
C VAL A 139 -8.95 -21.12 12.18
N ASN A 140 -9.35 -20.40 11.13
CA ASN A 140 -8.46 -19.56 10.33
C ASN A 140 -8.65 -18.08 10.60
N MET A 141 -7.59 -17.31 10.37
CA MET A 141 -7.70 -15.87 10.20
C MET A 141 -8.28 -15.55 8.81
N THR A 142 -8.96 -14.41 8.69
CA THR A 142 -9.67 -14.03 7.47
C THR A 142 -9.25 -12.64 7.01
N PHE A 143 -8.77 -12.54 5.78
CA PHE A 143 -8.56 -11.28 5.08
C PHE A 143 -9.92 -10.66 4.75
N THR A 144 -10.07 -9.38 5.07
CA THR A 144 -11.21 -8.54 4.65
C THR A 144 -10.78 -7.49 3.62
N THR A 145 -9.50 -7.12 3.61
CA THR A 145 -8.89 -6.20 2.64
C THR A 145 -7.46 -6.64 2.29
N GLY A 146 -6.79 -5.97 1.36
CA GLY A 146 -5.43 -6.34 0.97
C GLY A 146 -5.35 -7.69 0.27
N GLY A 147 -4.15 -8.27 0.23
CA GLY A 147 -3.81 -9.47 -0.55
C GLY A 147 -2.52 -9.29 -1.34
N ALA A 148 -2.33 -10.13 -2.37
CA ALA A 148 -1.21 -10.04 -3.30
C ALA A 148 -1.68 -9.46 -4.64
N ALA A 149 -1.15 -8.31 -5.05
CA ALA A 149 -1.45 -7.77 -6.37
C ALA A 149 -0.29 -7.11 -7.10
N TYR A 150 -0.32 -7.16 -8.43
CA TYR A 150 0.70 -6.53 -9.27
C TYR A 150 2.14 -6.98 -8.93
N ASN A 151 2.30 -8.19 -8.40
CA ASN A 151 3.62 -8.79 -8.19
C ASN A 151 4.06 -9.56 -9.43
N ILE A 152 5.37 -9.62 -9.66
CA ILE A 152 5.98 -10.49 -10.64
C ILE A 152 6.71 -11.59 -9.88
N VAL A 153 6.33 -12.85 -10.12
CA VAL A 153 6.99 -14.01 -9.51
C VAL A 153 7.46 -14.94 -10.61
N LYS A 154 8.78 -15.09 -10.69
CA LYS A 154 9.49 -15.86 -11.71
C LYS A 154 10.16 -17.07 -11.07
N ASN A 155 9.80 -18.24 -11.59
CA ASN A 155 10.35 -19.55 -11.22
C ASN A 155 10.19 -19.87 -9.72
N GLY A 156 10.79 -20.99 -9.30
CA GLY A 156 10.59 -21.59 -7.99
C GLY A 156 9.60 -22.73 -8.03
N HIS A 157 9.34 -23.36 -6.87
CA HIS A 157 8.35 -24.42 -6.74
C HIS A 157 6.93 -23.87 -6.86
N PHE A 158 6.67 -22.69 -6.28
CA PHE A 158 5.40 -21.99 -6.43
C PHE A 158 5.47 -20.48 -6.22
N ALA A 159 4.51 -19.77 -6.82
CA ALA A 159 4.45 -18.32 -6.76
C ALA A 159 3.68 -17.79 -5.55
N VAL A 160 2.49 -18.32 -5.27
CA VAL A 160 1.66 -17.90 -4.13
C VAL A 160 1.08 -19.13 -3.43
N ARG A 161 1.12 -19.12 -2.09
CA ARG A 161 0.47 -20.14 -1.26
C ARG A 161 -0.44 -19.52 -0.20
N MET A 162 -1.65 -20.04 -0.11
CA MET A 162 -2.57 -19.83 1.01
C MET A 162 -2.64 -21.13 1.82
N LYS A 163 -2.21 -21.09 3.08
CA LYS A 163 -2.15 -22.27 3.96
C LYS A 163 -2.94 -22.01 5.25
N GLY A 164 -4.16 -22.53 5.30
CA GLY A 164 -5.14 -22.27 6.35
C GLY A 164 -5.39 -20.80 6.60
N ILE A 165 -5.74 -20.03 5.57
CA ILE A 165 -6.07 -18.62 5.71
C ILE A 165 -7.14 -18.21 4.70
N ASN A 166 -8.14 -17.45 5.16
CA ASN A 166 -9.33 -17.18 4.38
C ASN A 166 -9.26 -15.81 3.67
N GLY A 167 -10.00 -15.66 2.58
CA GLY A 167 -10.34 -14.37 1.98
C GLY A 167 -9.21 -13.66 1.21
N VAL A 168 -8.07 -14.32 0.99
CA VAL A 168 -6.92 -13.70 0.34
C VAL A 168 -7.25 -13.40 -1.12
N LYS A 169 -7.06 -12.13 -1.50
CA LYS A 169 -7.17 -11.65 -2.89
C LYS A 169 -5.82 -11.79 -3.57
N VAL A 170 -5.78 -12.45 -4.72
CA VAL A 170 -4.60 -12.60 -5.58
C VAL A 170 -4.94 -12.03 -6.95
N TYR A 171 -4.66 -10.74 -7.15
CA TYR A 171 -5.18 -9.96 -8.27
C TYR A 171 -4.08 -9.37 -9.15
N ASN A 172 -4.27 -9.37 -10.46
CA ASN A 172 -3.38 -8.68 -11.40
C ASN A 172 -1.89 -9.05 -11.25
N ASN A 173 -1.54 -10.27 -10.85
CA ASN A 173 -0.13 -10.69 -10.74
C ASN A 173 0.35 -11.32 -12.04
N THR A 174 1.66 -11.35 -12.26
CA THR A 174 2.29 -12.12 -13.32
C THR A 174 3.10 -13.26 -12.71
N PHE A 175 2.69 -14.49 -12.98
CA PHE A 175 3.37 -15.71 -12.56
C PHE A 175 3.99 -16.38 -13.77
N TYR A 176 5.28 -16.67 -13.67
CA TYR A 176 6.02 -17.33 -14.73
C TYR A 176 6.83 -18.50 -14.17
N SER A 177 6.72 -19.69 -14.78
CA SER A 177 7.60 -20.82 -14.53
C SER A 177 8.23 -21.29 -15.84
N GLY A 178 9.53 -21.03 -15.99
CA GLY A 178 10.29 -21.34 -17.20
C GLY A 178 11.27 -22.49 -17.06
N ASP A 179 11.36 -23.10 -15.89
CA ASP A 179 12.23 -24.23 -15.59
C ASP A 179 11.40 -25.46 -15.16
N GLN A 180 12.06 -26.60 -15.00
CA GLN A 180 11.42 -27.86 -14.58
C GLN A 180 11.31 -27.99 -13.06
N ALA A 181 11.56 -26.92 -12.30
CA ALA A 181 11.51 -26.95 -10.84
C ALA A 181 10.14 -26.56 -10.28
N GLY A 182 9.28 -25.96 -11.10
CA GLY A 182 7.91 -25.62 -10.75
C GLY A 182 7.09 -26.84 -10.37
N TRP A 183 6.33 -26.72 -9.29
CA TRP A 183 5.32 -27.71 -8.89
C TRP A 183 3.93 -27.23 -9.27
N TYR A 184 3.66 -25.94 -9.05
CA TYR A 184 2.41 -25.26 -9.34
C TYR A 184 2.62 -23.75 -9.23
N LEU A 185 1.79 -22.90 -9.85
CA LEU A 185 1.94 -21.45 -9.66
C LEU A 185 1.22 -20.96 -8.40
N VAL A 186 -0.05 -21.33 -8.22
CA VAL A 186 -0.85 -21.00 -7.03
C VAL A 186 -1.22 -22.27 -6.28
N LEU A 187 -1.05 -22.25 -4.96
CA LEU A 187 -1.42 -23.34 -4.06
C LEU A 187 -2.38 -22.86 -2.96
N ILE A 188 -3.51 -23.53 -2.84
CA ILE A 188 -4.51 -23.28 -1.80
C ILE A 188 -4.66 -24.57 -0.99
N THR A 189 -4.32 -24.51 0.31
CA THR A 189 -4.36 -25.69 1.18
C THR A 189 -4.92 -25.42 2.55
N GLU A 190 -5.37 -26.49 3.18
CA GLU A 190 -5.42 -26.65 4.62
C GLU A 190 -4.06 -26.44 5.27
N ASN A 191 -4.06 -25.92 6.49
CA ASN A 191 -2.89 -25.97 7.35
C ASN A 191 -2.84 -27.27 8.16
N MET A 192 -2.33 -28.32 7.51
CA MET A 192 -2.10 -29.64 8.13
C MET A 192 -0.95 -29.67 9.15
N ASP A 193 -0.31 -28.53 9.44
CA ASP A 193 0.67 -28.46 10.53
C ASP A 193 -0.02 -28.45 11.91
N ARG A 194 -1.36 -28.35 11.96
CA ARG A 194 -2.18 -28.22 13.18
C ARG A 194 -2.90 -29.53 13.50
N THR A 195 -3.38 -29.68 14.74
CA THR A 195 -4.12 -30.88 15.17
C THR A 195 -5.36 -31.14 14.31
N THR A 196 -6.12 -30.08 14.04
CA THR A 196 -7.25 -30.11 13.11
C THR A 196 -6.86 -29.29 11.88
N GLY A 197 -6.92 -29.90 10.70
CA GLY A 197 -6.68 -29.22 9.42
C GLY A 197 -7.62 -28.03 9.27
N ALA A 198 -7.06 -26.88 8.90
CA ALA A 198 -7.80 -25.63 8.80
C ALA A 198 -7.80 -25.16 7.32
N PRO A 199 -8.91 -25.24 6.56
CA PRO A 199 -8.95 -25.04 5.10
C PRO A 199 -8.93 -23.57 4.68
N SER A 200 -8.13 -23.22 3.68
CA SER A 200 -8.14 -21.85 3.13
C SER A 200 -9.42 -21.61 2.33
N LEU A 201 -10.36 -20.83 2.86
CA LEU A 201 -11.66 -20.55 2.23
C LEU A 201 -11.70 -19.17 1.57
N GLY A 202 -12.57 -18.97 0.58
CA GLY A 202 -12.85 -17.63 0.04
C GLY A 202 -11.69 -16.98 -0.72
N ALA A 203 -10.73 -17.76 -1.20
CA ALA A 203 -9.63 -17.27 -2.02
C ALA A 203 -10.17 -16.69 -3.35
N ARG A 204 -9.59 -15.57 -3.80
CA ARG A 204 -10.03 -14.88 -5.02
C ARG A 204 -8.87 -14.65 -5.99
N LEU A 205 -8.99 -15.17 -7.21
CA LEU A 205 -7.95 -15.15 -8.25
C LEU A 205 -8.47 -14.43 -9.50
N PHE A 206 -8.08 -13.18 -9.70
CA PHE A 206 -8.57 -12.39 -10.83
C PHE A 206 -7.48 -11.66 -11.58
N ASN A 207 -7.64 -11.53 -12.89
CA ASN A 207 -6.77 -10.75 -13.76
C ASN A 207 -5.28 -11.16 -13.71
N ASN A 208 -4.94 -12.36 -13.24
CA ASN A 208 -3.54 -12.80 -13.18
C ASN A 208 -3.10 -13.37 -14.54
N ILE A 209 -1.80 -13.33 -14.80
CA ILE A 209 -1.17 -14.09 -15.89
C ILE A 209 -0.51 -15.33 -15.28
N PHE A 210 -0.87 -16.50 -15.78
CA PHE A 210 -0.24 -17.79 -15.51
C PHE A 210 0.50 -18.24 -16.76
N TYR A 211 1.83 -18.12 -16.76
CA TYR A 211 2.66 -18.56 -17.88
C TYR A 211 3.59 -19.69 -17.40
N THR A 212 3.41 -20.89 -17.95
CA THR A 212 4.37 -21.99 -17.76
C THR A 212 5.03 -22.42 -19.07
N LYS A 213 6.30 -22.81 -19.02
CA LYS A 213 6.94 -23.50 -20.15
C LYS A 213 6.62 -24.98 -20.18
N TYR A 214 6.56 -25.59 -19.00
CA TYR A 214 6.26 -27.01 -18.81
C TYR A 214 4.87 -27.20 -18.22
N LYS A 215 4.30 -28.39 -18.42
CA LYS A 215 2.97 -28.78 -17.98
C LYS A 215 2.97 -29.03 -16.47
N ILE A 216 2.80 -27.95 -15.73
CA ILE A 216 2.57 -27.95 -14.28
C ILE A 216 1.21 -27.32 -13.98
N PRO A 217 0.55 -27.69 -12.88
CA PRO A 217 -0.70 -27.05 -12.49
C PRO A 217 -0.58 -25.53 -12.31
N SER A 218 -1.41 -24.77 -13.01
CA SER A 218 -1.50 -23.32 -12.80
C SER A 218 -2.07 -23.01 -11.41
N ILE A 219 -3.09 -23.76 -11.01
CA ILE A 219 -3.68 -23.70 -9.67
C ILE A 219 -3.78 -25.13 -9.14
N LYS A 220 -3.26 -25.34 -7.93
CA LYS A 220 -3.46 -26.55 -7.14
C LYS A 220 -4.26 -26.22 -5.89
N VAL A 221 -5.28 -27.02 -5.64
CA VAL A 221 -6.12 -26.99 -4.46
C VAL A 221 -6.01 -28.37 -3.79
N ASP A 222 -5.95 -28.47 -2.47
CA ASP A 222 -5.77 -29.77 -1.80
C ASP A 222 -7.06 -30.58 -1.64
N ALA A 223 -8.17 -29.93 -1.31
CA ALA A 223 -9.43 -30.60 -1.02
C ALA A 223 -10.64 -29.78 -1.48
N ARG A 224 -11.79 -30.43 -1.72
CA ARG A 224 -12.98 -29.77 -2.28
C ARG A 224 -13.59 -28.74 -1.33
N GLU A 225 -13.35 -28.90 -0.03
CA GLU A 225 -13.82 -28.04 1.05
C GLU A 225 -13.29 -26.60 0.89
N THR A 226 -12.08 -26.43 0.35
CA THR A 226 -11.48 -25.11 0.09
C THR A 226 -12.18 -24.33 -1.04
N PHE A 227 -13.05 -24.97 -1.83
CA PHE A 227 -13.87 -24.28 -2.83
C PHE A 227 -15.01 -23.47 -2.24
N GLN A 228 -15.28 -23.57 -0.94
CA GLN A 228 -16.25 -22.70 -0.30
C GLN A 228 -15.85 -21.22 -0.48
N ASP A 229 -16.76 -20.45 -1.09
CA ASP A 229 -16.60 -19.04 -1.45
C ASP A 229 -15.41 -18.73 -2.39
N PHE A 230 -14.82 -19.75 -3.01
CA PHE A 230 -13.73 -19.60 -3.98
C PHE A 230 -14.21 -18.88 -5.24
N GLN A 231 -13.38 -17.96 -5.74
CA GLN A 231 -13.66 -17.19 -6.95
C GLN A 231 -12.41 -17.12 -7.82
N CYS A 232 -12.53 -17.45 -9.10
CA CYS A 232 -11.38 -17.46 -10.02
C CYS A 232 -11.81 -17.13 -11.43
N ASP A 233 -11.52 -15.92 -11.94
CA ASP A 233 -12.00 -15.54 -13.26
C ASP A 233 -11.17 -14.42 -13.90
N TYR A 234 -11.35 -14.15 -15.19
CA TYR A 234 -10.65 -13.10 -15.95
C TYR A 234 -9.12 -13.22 -15.94
N ASN A 235 -8.58 -14.43 -15.71
CA ASN A 235 -7.15 -14.70 -15.78
C ASN A 235 -6.71 -14.99 -17.22
N VAL A 236 -5.41 -14.84 -17.47
CA VAL A 236 -4.76 -15.22 -18.73
C VAL A 236 -3.87 -16.42 -18.46
N TYR A 237 -4.11 -17.52 -19.16
CA TYR A 237 -3.31 -18.74 -19.05
C TYR A 237 -2.53 -19.00 -20.33
N TYR A 238 -1.29 -19.46 -20.20
CA TYR A 238 -0.49 -19.94 -21.32
C TYR A 238 0.51 -20.99 -20.87
N CYS A 239 0.51 -22.13 -21.55
CA CYS A 239 1.53 -23.16 -21.42
C CYS A 239 2.30 -23.27 -22.74
N GLU A 240 3.63 -23.33 -22.76
CA GLU A 240 4.35 -23.63 -24.03
C GLU A 240 4.25 -25.11 -24.38
N GLU A 241 4.27 -25.99 -23.39
CA GLU A 241 4.27 -27.44 -23.60
C GLU A 241 2.91 -27.99 -24.03
N GLY A 242 2.93 -28.75 -25.12
CA GLY A 242 1.79 -29.48 -25.64
C GLY A 242 0.81 -28.57 -26.37
N ASP A 243 -0.45 -28.59 -25.95
CA ASP A 243 -1.60 -27.96 -26.60
C ASP A 243 -1.87 -26.50 -26.21
N HIS A 244 -0.88 -25.87 -25.56
CA HIS A 244 -0.96 -24.53 -24.98
C HIS A 244 -1.98 -24.31 -23.86
N LYS A 245 -2.68 -25.35 -23.42
CA LYS A 245 -3.69 -25.25 -22.36
C LYS A 245 -3.05 -25.35 -20.96
N PRO A 246 -3.60 -24.66 -19.95
CA PRO A 246 -3.22 -24.90 -18.57
C PRO A 246 -3.71 -26.27 -18.08
N VAL A 247 -3.13 -26.73 -16.98
CA VAL A 247 -3.61 -27.85 -16.17
C VAL A 247 -3.92 -27.32 -14.77
N PHE A 248 -4.87 -27.95 -14.10
CA PHE A 248 -5.27 -27.65 -12.72
C PHE A 248 -5.26 -28.93 -11.89
N SER A 249 -5.19 -28.81 -10.57
CA SER A 249 -5.27 -29.98 -9.69
C SER A 249 -6.15 -29.75 -8.47
N ILE A 250 -6.92 -30.78 -8.11
CA ILE A 250 -7.66 -30.87 -6.85
C ILE A 250 -7.23 -32.17 -6.17
N GLY A 251 -6.53 -32.04 -5.05
CA GLY A 251 -5.80 -33.16 -4.43
C GLY A 251 -4.73 -33.69 -5.39
N ASP A 252 -4.81 -34.99 -5.68
CA ASP A 252 -3.94 -35.67 -6.64
C ASP A 252 -4.57 -35.82 -8.03
N ALA A 253 -5.83 -35.40 -8.20
CA ALA A 253 -6.51 -35.44 -9.50
C ALA A 253 -6.17 -34.19 -10.32
N GLU A 254 -5.80 -34.41 -11.59
CA GLU A 254 -5.61 -33.35 -12.57
C GLU A 254 -6.89 -33.09 -13.35
N TYR A 255 -7.08 -31.83 -13.72
CA TYR A 255 -8.21 -31.34 -14.47
C TYR A 255 -7.70 -30.54 -15.67
N SER A 256 -8.26 -30.84 -16.83
CA SER A 256 -8.05 -30.06 -18.05
C SER A 256 -8.73 -28.69 -17.95
N TRP A 257 -8.41 -27.82 -18.90
CA TRP A 257 -9.10 -26.53 -19.08
C TRP A 257 -10.62 -26.66 -19.13
N ASP A 258 -11.13 -27.59 -19.92
CA ASP A 258 -12.57 -27.72 -20.14
C ASP A 258 -13.27 -28.26 -18.87
N GLU A 259 -12.64 -29.19 -18.16
CA GLU A 259 -13.16 -29.70 -16.88
C GLU A 259 -13.11 -28.64 -15.77
N TRP A 260 -12.04 -27.84 -15.69
CA TRP A 260 -11.92 -26.75 -14.73
C TRP A 260 -13.04 -25.71 -14.92
N ARG A 261 -13.28 -25.29 -16.17
CA ARG A 261 -14.36 -24.34 -16.49
C ARG A 261 -15.75 -24.93 -16.28
N ALA A 262 -15.92 -26.23 -16.53
CA ALA A 262 -17.19 -26.92 -16.29
C ALA A 262 -17.60 -26.92 -14.80
N MET A 263 -16.66 -26.68 -13.87
CA MET A 263 -16.98 -26.48 -12.45
C MET A 263 -17.66 -25.13 -12.16
N GLY A 264 -17.62 -24.18 -13.11
CA GLY A 264 -18.35 -22.91 -13.04
C GLY A 264 -17.63 -21.77 -12.31
N TYR A 265 -16.42 -21.98 -11.80
CA TYR A 265 -15.65 -20.93 -11.13
C TYR A 265 -15.00 -19.95 -12.11
N ASP A 266 -14.58 -20.44 -13.28
CA ASP A 266 -13.76 -19.72 -14.25
C ASP A 266 -14.43 -19.72 -15.65
N ILE A 267 -15.04 -18.60 -16.02
CA ILE A 267 -15.91 -18.54 -17.22
C ILE A 267 -15.49 -17.47 -18.24
N HIS A 268 -14.68 -16.49 -17.85
CA HIS A 268 -14.19 -15.39 -18.69
C HIS A 268 -12.66 -15.42 -18.89
N SER A 269 -11.92 -16.26 -18.17
CA SER A 269 -10.48 -16.40 -18.45
C SER A 269 -10.20 -16.91 -19.86
N VAL A 270 -9.02 -16.58 -20.37
CA VAL A 270 -8.59 -16.91 -21.73
C VAL A 270 -7.30 -17.70 -21.74
N ILE A 271 -7.13 -18.52 -22.78
CA ILE A 271 -5.84 -19.09 -23.14
C ILE A 271 -5.23 -18.16 -24.17
N LEU A 272 -4.14 -17.48 -23.80
CA LEU A 272 -3.50 -16.48 -24.65
C LEU A 272 -2.03 -16.34 -24.28
N ASN A 273 -1.14 -16.45 -25.26
CA ASN A 273 0.26 -16.09 -25.08
C ASN A 273 0.37 -14.59 -24.77
N PRO A 274 0.88 -14.18 -23.59
CA PRO A 274 1.03 -12.77 -23.24
C PRO A 274 2.08 -12.03 -24.09
N ASP A 275 2.86 -12.77 -24.89
CA ASP A 275 3.85 -12.24 -25.84
C ASP A 275 4.81 -11.24 -25.19
N PHE A 276 5.37 -11.62 -24.04
CA PHE A 276 6.29 -10.76 -23.29
C PHE A 276 7.53 -10.38 -24.13
N ILE A 277 7.97 -9.12 -24.02
CA ILE A 277 9.20 -8.65 -24.70
C ILE A 277 10.44 -9.41 -24.21
N ASN A 278 10.44 -9.80 -22.93
CA ASN A 278 11.47 -10.62 -22.28
C ASN A 278 10.94 -11.19 -20.94
N THR A 279 11.65 -12.18 -20.39
CA THR A 279 11.33 -12.85 -19.11
C THR A 279 12.04 -12.23 -17.91
N VAL A 280 12.29 -10.93 -17.98
CA VAL A 280 12.88 -10.13 -16.88
C VAL A 280 11.90 -9.04 -16.45
N SER A 281 11.48 -8.21 -17.40
CA SER A 281 10.52 -7.12 -17.17
C SER A 281 9.07 -7.59 -17.26
N PHE A 282 8.80 -8.69 -17.98
CA PHE A 282 7.46 -9.20 -18.23
C PHE A 282 6.47 -8.13 -18.72
N VAL A 283 6.95 -7.19 -19.54
CA VAL A 283 6.10 -6.26 -20.28
C VAL A 283 5.50 -7.03 -21.47
N PRO A 284 4.16 -7.21 -21.56
CA PRO A 284 3.52 -7.78 -22.75
C PRO A 284 3.88 -6.95 -23.98
N ARG A 285 4.00 -7.50 -25.19
CA ARG A 285 4.22 -6.67 -26.41
C ARG A 285 3.05 -5.75 -26.74
N GLY A 286 1.86 -6.09 -26.27
CA GLY A 286 0.65 -5.29 -26.43
C GLY A 286 -0.25 -5.42 -25.21
N ARG A 287 -1.27 -4.56 -25.13
CA ARG A 287 -2.25 -4.58 -24.05
C ARG A 287 -2.94 -5.95 -23.95
N LEU A 288 -3.09 -6.44 -22.72
CA LEU A 288 -3.83 -7.67 -22.42
C LEU A 288 -5.20 -7.32 -21.83
N ASP A 289 -6.09 -6.74 -22.64
CA ASP A 289 -7.43 -6.26 -22.24
C ASP A 289 -8.43 -7.40 -21.97
N TYR A 290 -8.09 -8.27 -21.01
CA TYR A 290 -8.85 -9.45 -20.60
C TYR A 290 -9.23 -9.43 -19.12
N GLY A 291 -8.85 -8.39 -18.39
CA GLY A 291 -9.21 -8.21 -17.00
C GLY A 291 -10.62 -7.63 -16.81
N THR A 292 -11.10 -7.72 -15.57
CA THR A 292 -12.30 -7.02 -15.08
C THR A 292 -11.93 -5.91 -14.11
N ASP A 293 -12.84 -4.95 -13.92
CA ASP A 293 -12.71 -3.95 -12.85
C ASP A 293 -12.83 -4.63 -11.48
N LEU A 294 -11.82 -4.44 -10.63
CA LEU A 294 -11.74 -5.00 -9.28
C LEU A 294 -11.91 -3.91 -8.20
N GLY A 295 -12.18 -2.67 -8.59
CA GLY A 295 -12.38 -1.52 -7.72
C GLY A 295 -11.15 -0.62 -7.60
N ALA A 296 -11.38 0.60 -7.08
CA ALA A 296 -10.36 1.65 -6.99
C ALA A 296 -9.09 1.26 -6.22
N GLU A 297 -9.20 0.36 -5.23
CA GLU A 297 -8.06 -0.20 -4.48
C GLU A 297 -7.01 -0.84 -5.40
N TRP A 298 -7.44 -1.38 -6.54
CA TRP A 298 -6.59 -2.15 -7.46
C TRP A 298 -6.36 -1.43 -8.79
N GLN A 299 -6.63 -0.13 -8.88
CA GLN A 299 -6.56 0.59 -10.16
C GLN A 299 -5.12 0.91 -10.61
N SER A 300 -4.15 0.96 -9.69
CA SER A 300 -2.75 1.27 -10.00
C SER A 300 -1.96 -0.03 -10.18
N GLY A 301 -1.42 -0.28 -11.37
CA GLY A 301 -0.51 -1.40 -11.66
C GLY A 301 0.92 -0.95 -11.93
N LEU A 302 1.84 -1.88 -12.19
CA LEU A 302 3.21 -1.53 -12.60
C LEU A 302 3.18 -0.89 -14.00
N SER A 303 3.94 0.18 -14.22
CA SER A 303 4.14 0.73 -15.57
C SER A 303 5.08 -0.15 -16.40
N VAL A 304 5.08 0.04 -17.72
CA VAL A 304 6.07 -0.58 -18.61
C VAL A 304 7.53 -0.17 -18.33
N SER A 305 7.72 0.90 -17.56
CA SER A 305 9.02 1.41 -17.10
C SER A 305 9.35 1.01 -15.66
N ALA A 306 8.56 0.15 -15.02
CA ALA A 306 8.77 -0.28 -13.65
C ALA A 306 10.17 -0.91 -13.48
N ALA A 307 10.85 -0.50 -12.42
CA ALA A 307 12.16 -1.01 -12.04
C ALA A 307 12.24 -1.12 -10.53
N TRP A 308 13.04 -2.08 -10.06
CA TRP A 308 13.24 -2.33 -8.63
C TRP A 308 14.63 -1.85 -8.23
N THR A 309 14.71 -0.56 -7.90
CA THR A 309 15.92 0.08 -7.39
C THR A 309 15.74 0.32 -5.89
N PRO A 310 16.69 -0.12 -5.03
CA PRO A 310 16.59 0.10 -3.60
C PRO A 310 16.29 1.56 -3.25
N GLY A 311 15.26 1.78 -2.44
CA GLY A 311 14.84 3.11 -1.97
C GLY A 311 14.03 3.92 -2.98
N THR A 312 13.69 3.34 -4.13
CA THR A 312 12.84 3.98 -5.15
C THR A 312 11.66 3.06 -5.47
N SER A 313 10.44 3.60 -5.37
CA SER A 313 9.25 2.84 -5.75
C SER A 313 9.22 2.58 -7.27
N PRO A 314 8.84 1.37 -7.71
CA PRO A 314 8.62 1.10 -9.11
C PRO A 314 7.58 2.05 -9.69
N ALA A 315 7.82 2.56 -10.90
CA ALA A 315 6.86 3.42 -11.59
C ALA A 315 5.55 2.67 -11.85
N THR A 316 4.42 3.29 -11.52
CA THR A 316 3.08 2.71 -11.68
C THR A 316 2.29 3.39 -12.80
N THR A 317 1.18 2.78 -13.19
CA THR A 317 0.25 3.28 -14.21
C THR A 317 -1.16 2.84 -13.86
N LEU A 318 -2.13 3.73 -14.09
CA LEU A 318 -3.54 3.41 -13.87
C LEU A 318 -4.08 2.49 -14.97
N GLN A 319 -4.88 1.52 -14.55
CA GLN A 319 -5.82 0.81 -15.42
C GLN A 319 -6.66 1.82 -16.20
N ASN A 320 -6.93 1.52 -17.46
CA ASN A 320 -7.61 2.42 -18.38
C ASN A 320 -8.36 1.64 -19.45
N GLY A 321 -9.50 2.16 -19.90
CA GLY A 321 -10.40 1.42 -20.79
C GLY A 321 -10.82 0.08 -20.17
N LYS A 322 -10.82 -0.99 -20.96
CA LYS A 322 -10.95 -2.35 -20.42
C LYS A 322 -9.69 -2.69 -19.61
N TRP A 323 -9.89 -3.25 -18.42
CA TRP A 323 -8.77 -3.58 -17.54
C TRP A 323 -7.82 -4.59 -18.18
N GLN A 324 -6.53 -4.32 -18.01
CA GLN A 324 -5.45 -5.17 -18.48
C GLN A 324 -5.16 -6.24 -17.42
N ALA A 325 -4.99 -7.49 -17.84
CA ALA A 325 -4.57 -8.59 -16.97
C ALA A 325 -3.04 -8.59 -16.79
N GLY A 326 -2.58 -9.02 -15.62
CA GLY A 326 -1.18 -9.12 -15.22
C GLY A 326 -0.65 -7.91 -14.45
N ALA A 327 0.62 -8.01 -14.07
CA ALA A 327 1.25 -7.03 -13.19
C ALA A 327 1.58 -5.70 -13.88
N VAL A 328 1.89 -5.74 -15.18
CA VAL A 328 2.37 -4.59 -15.96
C VAL A 328 1.25 -4.06 -16.86
N ILE A 329 1.00 -2.76 -16.75
CA ILE A 329 -0.12 -2.04 -17.35
C ILE A 329 0.41 -0.97 -18.29
N TYR A 330 -0.08 -0.97 -19.53
CA TYR A 330 0.16 0.12 -20.46
C TYR A 330 -0.67 1.34 -20.05
N SER A 331 -0.08 2.52 -20.16
CA SER A 331 -0.83 3.76 -20.05
C SER A 331 -1.88 3.82 -21.15
N ALA A 332 -2.88 4.68 -20.97
CA ALA A 332 -3.75 5.03 -22.08
C ALA A 332 -2.88 5.40 -23.29
N ALA A 333 -3.19 4.81 -24.45
CA ALA A 333 -2.52 5.20 -25.67
C ALA A 333 -2.70 6.71 -25.81
N THR A 334 -1.59 7.45 -25.87
CA THR A 334 -1.66 8.82 -26.37
C THR A 334 -2.15 8.64 -27.80
N SER A 335 -3.40 9.01 -28.07
CA SER A 335 -3.85 9.10 -29.45
C SER A 335 -2.82 9.97 -30.16
N PRO A 336 -2.16 9.49 -31.23
CA PRO A 336 -1.38 10.41 -32.05
C PRO A 336 -2.34 11.54 -32.43
N PRO A 337 -1.89 12.81 -32.47
CA PRO A 337 -2.71 13.83 -33.08
C PRO A 337 -3.16 13.29 -34.45
N PRO A 338 -4.45 13.42 -34.81
CA PRO A 338 -4.98 12.79 -36.01
C PRO A 338 -4.05 13.10 -37.19
N VAL A 339 -3.57 12.06 -37.89
CA VAL A 339 -2.78 12.25 -39.11
C VAL A 339 -3.73 12.90 -40.12
N GLU A 340 -3.54 14.19 -40.39
CA GLU A 340 -4.30 14.91 -41.40
C GLU A 340 -4.15 14.19 -42.77
N PRO A 341 -5.23 13.91 -43.49
CA PRO A 341 -5.19 13.67 -44.94
C PRO A 341 -4.48 14.85 -45.64
N PRO A 342 -4.11 14.81 -46.94
CA PRO A 342 -3.66 16.02 -47.61
C PRO A 342 -4.79 17.06 -47.55
N VAL A 343 -4.61 18.05 -46.69
CA VAL A 343 -5.67 18.94 -46.25
C VAL A 343 -5.70 20.20 -47.12
N ILE A 344 -6.88 20.44 -47.72
CA ILE A 344 -7.39 21.79 -47.92
C ILE A 344 -7.81 22.27 -46.51
N PRO A 345 -7.22 23.34 -45.96
CA PRO A 345 -7.29 23.66 -44.53
C PRO A 345 -8.74 23.78 -44.06
N PRO A 346 -9.18 23.02 -43.03
CA PRO A 346 -10.36 23.38 -42.29
C PRO A 346 -10.02 24.59 -41.40
N PRO A 347 -11.01 25.40 -41.03
CA PRO A 347 -10.78 26.51 -40.12
C PRO A 347 -10.27 25.97 -38.77
N PRO A 348 -9.34 26.67 -38.11
CA PRO A 348 -8.79 26.24 -36.82
C PRO A 348 -9.93 26.05 -35.81
N SER A 349 -9.96 24.91 -35.13
CA SER A 349 -10.76 24.74 -33.92
C SER A 349 -10.17 25.65 -32.85
N THR A 350 -10.97 26.59 -32.38
CA THR A 350 -10.58 27.54 -31.34
C THR A 350 -10.50 26.83 -29.99
N ASN A 351 -9.33 26.87 -29.33
CA ASN A 351 -9.14 26.42 -27.94
C ASN A 351 -10.19 27.04 -27.02
N THR A 352 -10.87 26.23 -26.23
CA THR A 352 -11.75 26.65 -25.15
C THR A 352 -10.92 26.78 -23.88
N PRO A 353 -10.88 27.95 -23.21
CA PRO A 353 -10.09 28.09 -22.00
C PRO A 353 -10.57 27.17 -20.85
N PRO A 354 -9.68 26.80 -19.91
CA PRO A 354 -10.05 25.90 -18.82
C PRO A 354 -11.04 26.54 -17.87
N VAL A 355 -11.95 25.75 -17.30
CA VAL A 355 -12.92 26.20 -16.30
C VAL A 355 -12.36 25.93 -14.91
N VAL A 356 -12.05 27.02 -14.20
CA VAL A 356 -11.49 26.96 -12.85
C VAL A 356 -12.60 26.83 -11.82
N VAL A 357 -12.55 25.78 -11.01
CA VAL A 357 -13.48 25.52 -9.91
C VAL A 357 -12.68 25.42 -8.62
N VAL A 358 -12.90 26.36 -7.70
CA VAL A 358 -12.16 26.44 -6.43
C VAL A 358 -13.12 26.42 -5.24
N ASN A 359 -12.81 25.57 -4.27
CA ASN A 359 -13.46 25.53 -2.96
C ASN A 359 -12.42 25.81 -1.87
N ALA A 360 -12.60 26.88 -1.12
CA ALA A 360 -11.76 27.20 0.05
C ALA A 360 -12.53 26.93 1.34
N SER A 361 -11.82 26.49 2.38
CA SER A 361 -12.37 26.33 3.73
C SER A 361 -13.00 27.64 4.21
N GLN A 362 -14.20 27.54 4.79
CA GLN A 362 -14.89 28.66 5.41
C GLN A 362 -14.41 28.84 6.86
N ASP A 363 -14.57 30.05 7.38
CA ASP A 363 -14.33 30.37 8.80
C ASP A 363 -12.95 29.99 9.34
N ASN A 364 -11.91 30.30 8.57
CA ASN A 364 -10.53 30.05 8.98
C ASN A 364 -10.18 30.87 10.23
N LEU A 365 -9.80 30.21 11.31
CA LEU A 365 -9.37 30.87 12.55
C LEU A 365 -7.87 31.16 12.50
N SER A 366 -7.48 32.32 13.01
CA SER A 366 -6.09 32.73 13.22
C SER A 366 -5.24 31.63 13.86
N GLY A 367 -4.16 31.23 13.20
CA GLY A 367 -3.21 30.20 13.66
C GLY A 367 -3.59 28.75 13.32
N PHE A 368 -4.72 28.51 12.66
CA PHE A 368 -5.17 27.18 12.21
C PHE A 368 -4.80 26.92 10.75
N VAL A 369 -4.85 25.65 10.35
CA VAL A 369 -4.64 25.22 8.96
C VAL A 369 -5.94 25.34 8.18
N GLY A 370 -5.91 26.12 7.10
CA GLY A 370 -6.97 26.16 6.09
C GLY A 370 -6.63 25.31 4.87
N GLU A 371 -7.61 25.08 4.00
CA GLU A 371 -7.49 24.28 2.79
C GLU A 371 -8.12 25.00 1.59
N ILE A 372 -7.49 24.88 0.41
CA ILE A 372 -8.04 25.31 -0.87
C ILE A 372 -7.94 24.16 -1.85
N ASP A 373 -9.08 23.81 -2.47
CA ASP A 373 -9.23 22.67 -3.37
C ASP A 373 -9.74 23.13 -4.74
N ALA A 374 -8.89 23.02 -5.76
CA ALA A 374 -9.19 23.32 -7.15
C ALA A 374 -9.33 22.05 -8.02
N SER A 375 -9.39 20.86 -7.41
CA SER A 375 -9.39 19.58 -8.13
C SER A 375 -10.61 19.34 -9.02
N ALA A 376 -11.69 20.10 -8.81
CA ALA A 376 -12.88 20.07 -9.64
C ALA A 376 -12.77 20.93 -10.92
N SER A 377 -11.63 21.60 -11.14
CA SER A 377 -11.38 22.33 -12.38
C SER A 377 -11.29 21.37 -13.57
N TYR A 378 -11.79 21.78 -14.73
CA TYR A 378 -11.87 20.94 -15.92
C TYR A 378 -11.65 21.75 -17.18
N ASP A 379 -11.38 21.06 -18.28
CA ASP A 379 -11.23 21.65 -19.60
C ASP A 379 -12.26 21.03 -20.56
N ALA A 380 -12.91 21.85 -21.40
CA ALA A 380 -13.96 21.38 -22.31
C ALA A 380 -13.39 20.60 -23.50
N ASP A 381 -12.14 20.88 -23.86
CA ASP A 381 -11.39 20.18 -24.90
C ASP A 381 -10.64 18.96 -24.30
N ASN A 382 -10.80 18.72 -23.00
CA ASN A 382 -10.14 17.70 -22.18
C ASN A 382 -8.61 17.84 -22.13
N ASP A 383 -8.11 19.06 -22.26
CA ASP A 383 -6.69 19.34 -22.10
C ASP A 383 -6.22 19.11 -20.65
N LYS A 384 -4.96 18.69 -20.51
CA LYS A 384 -4.37 18.40 -19.20
C LYS A 384 -4.09 19.70 -18.45
N LEU A 385 -4.73 19.86 -17.31
CA LEU A 385 -4.53 21.04 -16.47
C LEU A 385 -3.26 20.99 -15.63
N SER A 386 -2.62 22.14 -15.52
CA SER A 386 -1.51 22.44 -14.60
C SER A 386 -1.89 23.58 -13.66
N PHE A 387 -1.47 23.49 -12.41
CA PHE A 387 -1.84 24.44 -11.34
C PHE A 387 -0.60 25.15 -10.83
N THR A 388 -0.70 26.45 -10.56
CA THR A 388 0.35 27.21 -9.89
C THR A 388 -0.27 28.21 -8.93
N TRP A 389 0.15 28.15 -7.67
CA TRP A 389 -0.32 29.03 -6.61
C TRP A 389 0.71 30.10 -6.31
N THR A 390 0.26 31.36 -6.27
CA THR A 390 1.00 32.46 -5.67
C THR A 390 0.40 32.76 -4.30
N THR A 391 1.25 32.74 -3.27
CA THR A 391 0.83 32.82 -1.88
C THR A 391 1.07 34.23 -1.31
N PRO A 392 0.23 34.69 -0.37
CA PRO A 392 0.49 35.93 0.37
C PRO A 392 1.83 35.88 1.11
N SER A 393 2.45 37.05 1.32
CA SER A 393 3.67 37.14 2.11
C SER A 393 3.44 36.63 3.54
N GLY A 394 4.34 35.79 4.03
CA GLY A 394 4.27 35.23 5.38
C GLY A 394 3.27 34.08 5.57
N VAL A 395 2.59 33.63 4.51
CA VAL A 395 1.68 32.47 4.56
C VAL A 395 2.37 31.25 3.96
N SER A 396 2.65 30.25 4.80
CA SER A 396 3.23 28.97 4.37
C SER A 396 2.15 28.05 3.81
N VAL A 397 2.47 27.35 2.72
CA VAL A 397 1.59 26.38 2.07
C VAL A 397 2.24 25.02 1.91
N SER A 398 1.43 23.96 1.81
CA SER A 398 1.91 22.58 1.63
C SER A 398 2.52 22.32 0.24
N SER A 399 2.14 23.11 -0.75
CA SER A 399 2.60 23.00 -2.15
C SER A 399 2.19 24.25 -2.92
N THR A 400 2.90 24.55 -4.01
CA THR A 400 2.53 25.63 -4.95
C THR A 400 2.10 25.11 -6.32
N THR A 401 2.06 23.80 -6.55
CA THR A 401 1.82 23.21 -7.89
C THR A 401 0.75 22.13 -7.94
N THR A 402 0.20 21.74 -6.79
CA THR A 402 -0.89 20.75 -6.71
C THR A 402 -2.25 21.42 -6.87
N SER A 403 -3.25 20.66 -7.34
CA SER A 403 -4.64 21.14 -7.44
C SER A 403 -5.28 21.42 -6.08
N LYS A 404 -4.71 20.87 -4.99
CA LYS A 404 -5.18 21.05 -3.62
C LYS A 404 -4.01 21.45 -2.73
N ILE A 405 -4.21 22.46 -1.88
CA ILE A 405 -3.20 23.00 -0.97
C ILE A 405 -3.75 23.21 0.44
N LYS A 406 -2.88 23.06 1.44
CA LYS A 406 -3.13 23.49 2.82
C LYS A 406 -2.27 24.71 3.12
N PHE A 407 -2.77 25.62 3.95
CA PHE A 407 -2.04 26.83 4.33
C PHE A 407 -2.17 27.11 5.83
N LEU A 408 -1.13 27.66 6.45
CA LEU A 408 -1.20 28.12 7.83
C LEU A 408 -1.73 29.56 7.85
N THR A 409 -2.85 29.78 8.51
CA THR A 409 -3.41 31.13 8.64
C THR A 409 -2.49 32.02 9.50
N PRO A 410 -2.28 33.29 9.12
CA PRO A 410 -1.51 34.22 9.92
C PRO A 410 -2.20 34.50 11.26
N VAL A 411 -1.39 34.77 12.29
CA VAL A 411 -1.88 35.16 13.60
C VAL A 411 -2.41 36.60 13.53
N THR A 412 -3.69 36.80 13.86
CA THR A 412 -4.35 38.11 13.81
C THR A 412 -5.28 38.34 15.00
N THR A 413 -5.36 39.60 15.43
CA THR A 413 -6.25 40.07 16.49
C THR A 413 -7.57 40.64 15.96
N ALA A 414 -7.70 40.80 14.64
CA ALA A 414 -8.92 41.25 13.96
C ALA A 414 -9.18 40.43 12.70
N ALA A 415 -10.44 40.41 12.24
CA ALA A 415 -10.79 39.69 11.01
C ALA A 415 -10.09 40.36 9.81
N GLN A 416 -9.43 39.56 8.98
CA GLN A 416 -8.76 40.02 7.76
C GLN A 416 -8.99 39.05 6.61
N THR A 417 -8.67 39.46 5.39
CA THR A 417 -8.73 38.58 4.21
C THR A 417 -7.33 38.49 3.62
N VAL A 418 -6.88 37.27 3.33
CA VAL A 418 -5.65 37.03 2.57
C VAL A 418 -6.01 36.49 1.19
N GLU A 419 -5.23 36.87 0.18
CA GLU A 419 -5.54 36.54 -1.22
C GLU A 419 -4.53 35.57 -1.79
N PHE A 420 -5.00 34.38 -2.14
CA PHE A 420 -4.23 33.44 -2.95
C PHE A 420 -4.53 33.71 -4.43
N THR A 421 -3.53 33.51 -5.28
CA THR A 421 -3.75 33.54 -6.73
C THR A 421 -3.51 32.16 -7.31
N LEU A 422 -4.53 31.58 -7.93
CA LEU A 422 -4.45 30.33 -8.67
C LEU A 422 -4.29 30.62 -10.15
N LYS A 423 -3.27 30.04 -10.77
CA LYS A 423 -3.12 29.95 -12.22
C LYS A 423 -3.42 28.52 -12.66
N VAL A 424 -4.39 28.34 -13.55
CA VAL A 424 -4.71 27.04 -14.19
C VAL A 424 -4.43 27.16 -15.68
N SER A 425 -3.59 26.28 -16.22
CA SER A 425 -3.20 26.29 -17.62
C SER A 425 -3.48 24.92 -18.25
N ASP A 426 -4.14 24.93 -19.40
CA ASP A 426 -4.36 23.78 -20.30
C ASP A 426 -3.12 23.47 -21.18
N GLY A 427 -2.20 24.44 -21.28
CA GLY A 427 -0.98 24.39 -22.10
C GLY A 427 -0.97 25.40 -23.25
N THR A 428 -2.14 25.95 -23.59
CA THR A 428 -2.37 26.95 -24.63
C THR A 428 -2.84 28.27 -24.02
N THR A 429 -3.90 28.22 -23.23
CA THR A 429 -4.47 29.33 -22.49
C THR A 429 -4.26 29.15 -20.99
N THR A 430 -4.50 30.23 -20.26
CA THR A 430 -4.35 30.24 -18.82
C THR A 430 -5.48 31.07 -18.24
N GLN A 431 -6.12 30.52 -17.21
CA GLN A 431 -6.99 31.27 -16.32
C GLN A 431 -6.26 31.60 -15.02
N ILE A 432 -6.52 32.81 -14.53
CA ILE A 432 -6.02 33.29 -13.24
C ILE A 432 -7.23 33.62 -12.38
N GLN A 433 -7.29 33.05 -11.18
CA GLN A 433 -8.34 33.31 -10.21
C GLN A 433 -7.76 33.73 -8.88
N THR A 434 -8.23 34.85 -8.35
CA THR A 434 -7.97 35.26 -6.97
C THR A 434 -8.95 34.54 -6.04
N VAL A 435 -8.41 33.93 -4.98
CA VAL A 435 -9.16 33.19 -3.98
C VAL A 435 -9.03 33.93 -2.65
N PRO A 436 -9.99 34.80 -2.31
CA PRO A 436 -9.98 35.52 -1.03
C PRO A 436 -10.36 34.57 0.10
N VAL A 437 -9.50 34.49 1.11
CA VAL A 437 -9.70 33.68 2.29
C VAL A 437 -9.87 34.60 3.49
N LYS A 438 -11.06 34.60 4.07
CA LYS A 438 -11.35 35.32 5.31
C LYS A 438 -10.75 34.56 6.50
N ILE A 439 -10.01 35.27 7.32
CA ILE A 439 -9.42 34.80 8.58
C ILE A 439 -10.05 35.59 9.70
N LEU A 440 -10.62 34.87 10.66
CA LEU A 440 -11.19 35.43 11.88
C LEU A 440 -10.12 35.43 12.98
N PRO A 441 -10.17 36.38 13.93
CA PRO A 441 -9.30 36.33 15.10
C PRO A 441 -9.55 35.04 15.88
N TYR A 442 -8.53 34.60 16.62
CA TYR A 442 -8.65 33.42 17.47
C TYR A 442 -9.81 33.62 18.46
N MET A 443 -10.73 32.65 18.51
CA MET A 443 -11.79 32.65 19.52
C MET A 443 -11.21 32.12 20.84
N PRO A 444 -11.19 32.93 21.93
CA PRO A 444 -10.66 32.52 23.22
C PRO A 444 -11.50 31.44 23.91
N ASP A 445 -12.69 31.11 23.39
CA ASP A 445 -13.59 30.09 23.94
C ASP A 445 -13.24 28.67 23.51
N LEU A 446 -12.15 28.49 22.75
CA LEU A 446 -11.59 27.16 22.51
C LEU A 446 -10.94 26.65 23.79
N GLU A 447 -11.42 25.51 24.26
CA GLU A 447 -10.85 24.77 25.36
C GLU A 447 -9.34 24.58 25.14
N SER A 448 -8.54 24.77 26.19
CA SER A 448 -7.10 24.52 26.14
C SER A 448 -6.84 23.16 26.76
N ALA A 449 -6.01 22.34 26.11
CA ALA A 449 -5.62 21.06 26.67
C ALA A 449 -4.86 21.27 27.99
N GLU A 450 -5.33 20.65 29.07
CA GLU A 450 -4.58 20.62 30.33
C GLU A 450 -3.48 19.56 30.24
N ILE A 451 -2.26 19.92 30.63
CA ILE A 451 -1.12 19.01 30.68
C ILE A 451 -1.08 18.37 32.07
N ALA A 452 -1.14 17.05 32.11
CA ALA A 452 -1.10 16.24 33.33
C ALA A 452 0.32 15.87 33.76
N ASP A 453 1.20 15.60 32.80
CA ASP A 453 2.59 15.22 33.06
C ASP A 453 3.52 15.68 31.91
N ILE A 454 4.81 15.82 32.21
CA ILE A 454 5.83 16.16 31.23
C ILE A 454 7.10 15.35 31.44
N LYS A 455 7.57 14.73 30.35
CA LYS A 455 8.80 13.93 30.33
C LYS A 455 9.74 14.47 29.28
N ALA A 456 11.03 14.50 29.58
CA ALA A 456 12.07 14.88 28.63
C ALA A 456 13.06 13.73 28.41
N SER A 457 13.70 13.71 27.24
CA SER A 457 14.85 12.86 26.96
C SER A 457 16.01 13.11 27.93
N SER A 458 16.23 14.38 28.25
CA SER A 458 17.26 14.87 29.16
C SER A 458 16.92 16.30 29.56
N PHE A 459 17.70 16.86 30.48
CA PHE A 459 17.69 18.29 30.79
C PHE A 459 19.05 18.69 31.36
N GLN A 460 19.38 19.98 31.28
CA GLN A 460 20.52 20.56 32.00
C GLN A 460 20.00 21.50 33.07
N ALA A 461 20.45 21.36 34.32
CA ALA A 461 20.06 22.30 35.38
C ALA A 461 20.57 23.72 35.04
N PRO A 462 19.79 24.79 35.29
CA PRO A 462 18.51 24.81 36.00
C PRO A 462 17.25 24.70 35.10
N TYR A 463 17.37 24.21 33.85
CA TYR A 463 16.31 24.23 32.82
C TYR A 463 15.55 22.90 32.76
N TYR A 464 14.63 22.70 33.68
CA TYR A 464 13.94 21.43 33.88
C TYR A 464 12.76 21.26 32.91
N PRO A 465 12.26 20.03 32.68
CA PRO A 465 11.13 19.79 31.80
C PRO A 465 9.85 20.55 32.19
N TYR A 466 9.60 20.70 33.50
CA TYR A 466 8.41 21.41 34.00
C TYR A 466 8.42 22.90 33.68
N ASP A 467 9.59 23.51 33.45
CA ASP A 467 9.73 24.90 33.03
C ASP A 467 9.14 25.15 31.62
N ALA A 468 8.87 24.08 30.85
CA ALA A 468 8.20 24.22 29.55
C ALA A 468 6.68 24.43 29.64
N ILE A 469 6.09 24.19 30.82
CA ILE A 469 4.63 24.17 31.02
C ILE A 469 4.17 24.96 32.25
N ASP A 470 5.07 25.68 32.92
CA ASP A 470 4.77 26.46 34.13
C ASP A 470 4.04 27.79 33.85
N GLY A 471 3.96 28.19 32.58
CA GLY A 471 3.35 29.44 32.13
C GLY A 471 4.24 30.67 32.32
N ASP A 472 5.49 30.51 32.77
CA ASP A 472 6.45 31.59 32.94
C ASP A 472 7.40 31.65 31.72
N ILE A 473 7.32 32.73 30.94
CA ILE A 473 8.21 32.92 29.78
C ILE A 473 9.66 33.27 30.18
N GLY A 474 9.94 33.46 31.47
CA GLY A 474 11.28 33.66 32.02
C GLY A 474 12.04 32.37 32.29
N THR A 475 11.35 31.23 32.42
CA THR A 475 11.93 29.90 32.58
C THR A 475 11.96 29.17 31.22
N MET A 476 12.70 28.06 31.12
CA MET A 476 12.74 27.25 29.90
C MET A 476 13.20 25.83 30.22
N TRP A 477 12.75 24.86 29.41
CA TRP A 477 13.43 23.57 29.31
C TRP A 477 14.61 23.67 28.33
N SER A 478 15.72 23.01 28.67
CA SER A 478 16.89 22.88 27.80
C SER A 478 17.61 21.56 28.03
N ALA A 479 18.11 20.95 26.96
CA ALA A 479 18.94 19.75 27.00
C ALA A 479 20.13 19.89 26.04
N ASN A 480 21.25 19.23 26.35
CA ASN A 480 22.45 19.25 25.50
C ASN A 480 22.40 18.15 24.43
N GLY A 481 22.95 18.46 23.26
CA GLY A 481 23.08 17.53 22.13
C GLY A 481 21.89 17.57 21.17
N ASP A 482 21.98 16.76 20.11
CA ASP A 482 20.96 16.68 19.07
C ASP A 482 19.83 15.72 19.44
N ASN A 483 18.68 15.85 18.77
CA ASN A 483 17.52 14.96 18.91
C ASN A 483 16.93 14.86 20.33
N GLN A 484 16.95 15.96 21.09
CA GLN A 484 16.28 16.04 22.39
C GLN A 484 14.79 16.25 22.21
N TRP A 485 13.99 15.68 23.10
CA TRP A 485 12.53 15.70 22.99
C TRP A 485 11.83 15.93 24.34
N LEU A 486 10.61 16.46 24.25
CA LEU A 486 9.62 16.53 25.33
C LEU A 486 8.37 15.74 24.92
N ILE A 487 7.78 15.04 25.88
CA ILE A 487 6.46 14.42 25.79
C ILE A 487 5.58 15.08 26.84
N MET A 488 4.48 15.68 26.39
CA MET A 488 3.44 16.26 27.24
C MET A 488 2.24 15.31 27.26
N GLU A 489 1.88 14.82 28.43
CA GLU A 489 0.69 14.00 28.65
C GLU A 489 -0.50 14.92 28.89
N LEU A 490 -1.56 14.78 28.09
CA LEU A 490 -2.78 15.56 28.26
C LEU A 490 -3.69 14.87 29.29
N ARG A 491 -4.38 15.67 30.11
CA ARG A 491 -5.27 15.18 31.17
C ARG A 491 -6.42 14.32 30.64
N GLU A 492 -6.85 14.59 29.42
CA GLU A 492 -7.85 13.81 28.69
C GLU A 492 -7.59 13.86 27.19
N PRO A 493 -8.18 12.96 26.38
CA PRO A 493 -8.05 12.99 24.94
C PRO A 493 -8.50 14.34 24.37
N PHE A 494 -7.59 15.05 23.72
CA PHE A 494 -7.83 16.39 23.19
C PHE A 494 -7.45 16.44 21.72
N ASN A 495 -8.32 17.02 20.87
CA ASN A 495 -7.97 17.25 19.47
C ASN A 495 -7.10 18.51 19.36
N VAL A 496 -5.79 18.29 19.24
CA VAL A 496 -4.82 19.38 19.14
C VAL A 496 -4.79 19.91 17.71
N GLN A 497 -5.38 21.08 17.51
CA GLN A 497 -5.36 21.78 16.21
C GLN A 497 -4.29 22.87 16.13
N HIS A 498 -3.83 23.36 17.29
CA HIS A 498 -2.83 24.42 17.40
C HIS A 498 -1.98 24.22 18.66
N VAL A 499 -0.67 24.50 18.55
CA VAL A 499 0.28 24.47 19.67
C VAL A 499 0.98 25.82 19.73
N LYS A 500 0.93 26.47 20.90
CA LYS A 500 1.65 27.72 21.15
C LYS A 500 2.93 27.41 21.92
N ILE A 501 4.08 27.74 21.33
CA ILE A 501 5.40 27.51 21.94
C ILE A 501 6.15 28.84 22.02
N ALA A 502 6.73 29.13 23.18
CA ALA A 502 7.63 30.25 23.37
C ALA A 502 9.09 29.77 23.26
N PHE A 503 9.94 30.60 22.66
CA PHE A 503 11.38 30.37 22.58
C PHE A 503 12.11 31.60 23.09
N GLN A 504 13.24 31.41 23.75
CA GLN A 504 14.03 32.53 24.25
C GLN A 504 14.51 33.44 23.10
N PRO A 505 14.55 34.76 23.32
CA PRO A 505 15.08 35.70 22.34
C PRO A 505 16.51 35.35 21.91
N GLY A 506 16.82 35.47 20.62
CA GLY A 506 18.17 35.24 20.09
C GLY A 506 18.53 33.78 19.76
N GLN A 507 17.67 32.80 20.05
CA GLN A 507 17.87 31.43 19.59
C GLN A 507 17.68 31.30 18.08
N ARG A 508 18.54 30.51 17.42
CA ARG A 508 18.38 30.16 16.01
C ARG A 508 17.21 29.17 15.88
N LYS A 509 16.22 29.54 15.06
CA LYS A 509 14.98 28.76 14.87
C LYS A 509 14.97 28.19 13.47
N VAL A 510 14.69 26.90 13.36
CA VAL A 510 14.41 26.21 12.10
C VAL A 510 13.19 25.31 12.34
N SER A 511 12.15 25.50 11.54
CA SER A 511 11.01 24.58 11.46
C SER A 511 11.12 23.84 10.13
N TYR A 512 11.04 22.52 10.15
CA TYR A 512 11.02 21.68 8.96
C TYR A 512 9.61 21.18 8.68
#